data_AF-A0A183BQP3-F1
#
_entry.id   AF-A0A183BQP3-F1
#
_cell.length_a   1.000
_cell.length_b   1.000
_cell.length_c   1.000
_cell.angle_alpha   90.00
_cell.angle_beta   90.00
_cell.angle_gamma   90.00
#
_symmetry.space_group_name_H-M   'P 1'
#
loop_
_entity.id
_entity.type
_entity.pdbx_description
1 polymer ?
#
loop_
_entity_poly.entity_id
_entity_poly.type
_entity_poly.pdbx_seq_one_letter_code
_entity_poly.pdbx_strand_id
1 'polypeptide(L)'
;MAKMELLFNEKLHFVQQGQRTVPSNNKNKVALFLVVMKAEDLRTEYRLAHRTLQCYCAMKHYPLIVVDLSRNATLQELCPQKDFMFRRHCALSHWLADHPSVEWTLFLDADTAIINPNHLVEDYIPSGDIDLVFYERIFNGEIAAGSYLARNTEFTRKFLQYWANYYDELPWSWHGTDNGAIHAVFMDYFCGKKDEIHCSKRWAICWQLWRASTNDDGLRMFTDCVRSVLGKRNKLHDKNGNVKFLTNFRTHWSRDAWLSGGKWCARDFFIHGWKKKWQNSSNWGGWKSPLRLADGQLDEALDLAKCSSESQPKWPYDASYIASTSEIDTLLEGHLHEMRMTQLDYWRRIEEAQEQQGQL
;
A
#
# COMPACT_ATOMS: atom_id res chain seq x y z
N MET A 1 -21.35 -13.82 -31.97
CA MET A 1 -21.14 -14.61 -30.74
C MET A 1 -19.74 -15.23 -30.70
N ALA A 2 -19.25 -15.92 -31.74
CA ALA A 2 -17.91 -16.56 -31.74
C ALA A 2 -16.69 -15.66 -31.43
N LYS A 3 -16.66 -14.40 -31.89
CA LYS A 3 -15.55 -13.46 -31.60
C LYS A 3 -15.48 -13.07 -30.13
N MET A 4 -16.61 -13.04 -29.44
CA MET A 4 -16.71 -12.68 -28.02
C MET A 4 -16.30 -13.87 -27.13
N GLU A 5 -16.65 -15.10 -27.51
CA GLU A 5 -16.16 -16.32 -26.86
C GLU A 5 -14.65 -16.50 -27.01
N LEU A 6 -14.07 -16.22 -28.18
CA LEU A 6 -12.62 -16.27 -28.39
C LEU A 6 -11.89 -15.27 -27.50
N LEU A 7 -12.34 -14.00 -27.45
CA LEU A 7 -11.76 -12.98 -26.57
C LEU A 7 -11.92 -13.32 -25.08
N PHE A 8 -13.04 -13.95 -24.71
CA PHE A 8 -13.29 -14.41 -23.35
C PHE A 8 -12.34 -15.56 -22.95
N ASN A 9 -12.17 -16.54 -23.83
CA ASN A 9 -11.26 -17.66 -23.61
C ASN A 9 -9.80 -17.22 -23.58
N GLU A 10 -9.38 -16.27 -24.43
CA GLU A 10 -8.03 -15.68 -24.39
C GLU A 10 -7.78 -14.93 -23.06
N LYS A 11 -8.76 -14.15 -22.59
CA LYS A 11 -8.67 -13.45 -21.30
C LYS A 11 -8.56 -14.41 -20.11
N LEU A 12 -9.33 -15.49 -20.10
CA LEU A 12 -9.24 -16.53 -19.05
C LEU A 12 -7.93 -17.33 -19.16
N HIS A 13 -7.48 -17.63 -20.38
CA HIS A 13 -6.20 -18.31 -20.60
C HIS A 13 -5.02 -17.46 -20.15
N PHE A 14 -5.06 -16.14 -20.33
CA PHE A 14 -4.05 -15.22 -19.81
C PHE A 14 -3.89 -15.39 -18.28
N VAL A 15 -5.01 -15.46 -17.56
CA VAL A 15 -5.02 -15.60 -16.10
C VAL A 15 -4.53 -16.98 -15.65
N GLN A 16 -4.73 -18.01 -16.49
CA GLN A 16 -4.26 -19.38 -16.26
C GLN A 16 -2.85 -19.64 -16.82
N GLN A 17 -2.11 -18.64 -17.31
CA GLN A 17 -0.71 -18.82 -17.74
C GLN A 17 0.17 -19.35 -16.59
N GLY A 18 1.25 -20.05 -16.96
CA GLY A 18 2.09 -20.80 -16.03
C GLY A 18 2.50 -20.01 -14.79
N GLN A 19 2.23 -20.60 -13.62
CA GLN A 19 2.52 -19.99 -12.33
C GLN A 19 4.04 -19.91 -12.12
N ARG A 20 4.54 -18.69 -11.89
CA ARG A 20 5.94 -18.48 -11.49
C ARG A 20 6.15 -19.01 -10.07
N THR A 21 7.26 -19.69 -9.83
CA THR A 21 7.60 -20.21 -8.50
C THR A 21 8.67 -19.37 -7.85
N VAL A 22 8.63 -19.27 -6.51
CA VAL A 22 9.69 -18.62 -5.73
C VAL A 22 10.94 -19.50 -5.79
N PRO A 23 12.10 -18.96 -6.20
CA PRO A 23 13.37 -19.67 -6.18
C PRO A 23 13.66 -20.25 -4.79
N SER A 24 14.17 -21.48 -4.70
CA SER A 24 14.36 -22.19 -3.41
C SER A 24 15.25 -21.42 -2.43
N ASN A 25 16.27 -20.72 -2.92
CA ASN A 25 17.17 -19.88 -2.13
C ASN A 25 16.50 -18.63 -1.53
N ASN A 26 15.30 -18.26 -2.00
CA ASN A 26 14.55 -17.09 -1.55
C ASN A 26 13.38 -17.43 -0.62
N LYS A 27 13.02 -18.71 -0.47
CA LYS A 27 11.77 -19.16 0.20
C LYS A 27 11.61 -18.76 1.68
N ASN A 28 12.64 -18.24 2.34
CA ASN A 28 12.55 -17.71 3.71
C ASN A 28 13.10 -16.28 3.84
N LYS A 29 13.52 -15.67 2.72
CA LYS A 29 14.08 -14.31 2.69
C LYS A 29 13.01 -13.24 2.62
N VAL A 30 11.84 -13.57 2.06
CA VAL A 30 10.71 -12.66 1.88
C VAL A 30 9.52 -13.14 2.70
N ALA A 31 8.96 -12.28 3.54
CA ALA A 31 7.72 -12.55 4.29
C ALA A 31 6.61 -11.56 3.90
N LEU A 32 5.36 -12.01 3.95
CA LEU A 32 4.20 -11.12 3.90
C LEU A 32 3.74 -10.89 5.34
N PHE A 33 3.56 -9.63 5.72
CA PHE A 33 3.33 -9.25 7.11
C PHE A 33 2.09 -8.39 7.26
N LEU A 34 1.22 -8.81 8.16
CA LEU A 34 -0.05 -8.19 8.45
C LEU A 34 -0.20 -7.97 9.94
N VAL A 35 -0.73 -6.81 10.34
CA VAL A 35 -1.09 -6.53 11.73
C VAL A 35 -2.59 -6.27 11.80
N VAL A 36 -3.26 -6.84 12.78
CA VAL A 36 -4.66 -6.60 13.09
C VAL A 36 -4.84 -6.31 14.57
N MET A 37 -5.85 -5.52 14.89
CA MET A 37 -6.26 -5.36 16.29
C MET A 37 -6.80 -6.66 16.85
N LYS A 38 -7.61 -7.40 16.08
CA LYS A 38 -8.20 -8.69 16.46
C LYS A 38 -8.19 -9.64 15.26
N ALA A 39 -7.71 -10.86 15.42
CA ALA A 39 -7.71 -11.85 14.34
C ALA A 39 -9.11 -12.27 13.86
N GLU A 40 -10.17 -11.99 14.64
CA GLU A 40 -11.57 -12.21 14.21
C GLU A 40 -11.94 -11.35 12.99
N ASP A 41 -11.33 -10.17 12.84
CA ASP A 41 -11.63 -9.27 11.72
C ASP A 41 -11.21 -9.91 10.38
N LEU A 42 -10.19 -10.78 10.40
CA LEU A 42 -9.75 -11.57 9.24
C LEU A 42 -10.73 -12.68 8.84
N ARG A 43 -11.67 -13.03 9.71
CA ARG A 43 -12.75 -13.99 9.41
C ARG A 43 -14.06 -13.31 9.06
N THR A 44 -14.18 -12.02 9.31
CA THR A 44 -15.41 -11.25 9.15
C THR A 44 -15.24 -10.15 8.11
N GLU A 45 -14.75 -8.98 8.51
CA GLU A 45 -14.62 -7.78 7.66
C GLU A 45 -13.62 -7.97 6.51
N TYR A 46 -12.52 -8.67 6.75
CA TYR A 46 -11.42 -8.84 5.81
C TYR A 46 -11.34 -10.25 5.21
N ARG A 47 -12.41 -11.04 5.35
CA ARG A 47 -12.40 -12.48 5.05
C ARG A 47 -11.91 -12.81 3.64
N LEU A 48 -12.45 -12.12 2.62
CA LEU A 48 -12.08 -12.41 1.24
C LEU A 48 -10.63 -12.02 0.95
N ALA A 49 -10.23 -10.80 1.35
CA ALA A 49 -8.86 -10.32 1.21
C ALA A 49 -7.86 -11.28 1.86
N HIS A 50 -8.10 -11.64 3.13
CA HIS A 50 -7.20 -12.54 3.86
C HIS A 50 -7.12 -13.94 3.24
N ARG A 51 -8.23 -14.51 2.75
CA ARG A 51 -8.22 -15.82 2.08
C ARG A 51 -7.41 -15.83 0.79
N THR A 52 -7.50 -14.78 -0.02
CA THR A 52 -6.65 -14.65 -1.22
C THR A 52 -5.17 -14.62 -0.85
N LEU A 53 -4.82 -13.93 0.23
CA LEU A 53 -3.47 -13.84 0.76
C LEU A 53 -2.96 -15.18 1.28
N GLN A 54 -3.76 -15.88 2.09
CA GLN A 54 -3.43 -17.21 2.61
C GLN A 54 -3.18 -18.20 1.48
N CYS A 55 -4.05 -18.21 0.47
CA CYS A 55 -3.91 -19.10 -0.68
C CYS A 55 -2.64 -18.79 -1.47
N TYR A 56 -2.39 -17.51 -1.79
CA TYR A 56 -1.18 -17.09 -2.48
C TYR A 56 0.10 -17.48 -1.73
N CYS A 57 0.15 -17.20 -0.42
CA CYS A 57 1.32 -17.52 0.40
C CYS A 57 1.57 -19.04 0.46
N ALA A 58 0.51 -19.84 0.58
CA ALA A 58 0.60 -21.30 0.52
C ALA A 58 1.12 -21.79 -0.85
N MET A 59 0.57 -21.27 -1.95
CA MET A 59 0.95 -21.61 -3.33
C MET A 59 2.41 -21.27 -3.66
N LYS A 60 2.91 -20.15 -3.12
CA LYS A 60 4.27 -19.64 -3.38
C LYS A 60 5.29 -20.00 -2.30
N HIS A 61 4.82 -20.58 -1.20
CA HIS A 61 5.60 -20.86 0.00
C HIS A 61 6.21 -19.61 0.64
N TYR A 62 5.49 -18.49 0.64
CA TYR A 62 5.88 -17.35 1.48
C TYR A 62 5.40 -17.56 2.91
N PRO A 63 6.23 -17.23 3.92
CA PRO A 63 5.76 -17.02 5.28
C PRO A 63 4.71 -15.90 5.30
N LEU A 64 3.50 -16.22 5.76
CA LEU A 64 2.46 -15.24 6.06
C LEU A 64 2.42 -15.01 7.57
N ILE A 65 2.86 -13.82 7.98
CA ILE A 65 2.93 -13.42 9.38
C ILE A 65 1.73 -12.55 9.70
N VAL A 66 0.91 -13.00 10.64
CA VAL A 66 -0.27 -12.27 11.12
C VAL A 66 -0.10 -11.97 12.59
N VAL A 67 0.05 -10.69 12.92
CA VAL A 67 0.13 -10.22 14.31
C VAL A 67 -1.25 -9.79 14.78
N ASP A 68 -1.80 -10.52 15.75
CA ASP A 68 -2.98 -10.10 16.52
C ASP A 68 -2.53 -9.31 17.75
N LEU A 69 -2.63 -7.98 17.67
CA LEU A 69 -2.20 -7.11 18.76
C LEU A 69 -3.00 -7.35 20.04
N SER A 70 -4.29 -7.67 19.97
CA SER A 70 -5.11 -7.92 21.18
C SER A 70 -4.64 -9.12 21.99
N ARG A 71 -3.87 -10.03 21.38
CA ARG A 71 -3.34 -11.25 22.01
C ARG A 71 -1.83 -11.22 22.25
N ASN A 72 -1.15 -10.12 21.92
CA ASN A 72 0.30 -9.97 22.08
C ASN A 72 0.61 -8.91 23.14
N ALA A 73 0.65 -9.30 24.41
CA ALA A 73 0.89 -8.39 25.54
C ALA A 73 2.25 -7.67 25.43
N THR A 74 3.29 -8.38 24.97
CA THR A 74 4.62 -7.78 24.76
C THR A 74 4.58 -6.65 23.75
N LEU A 75 3.94 -6.84 22.58
CA LEU A 75 3.83 -5.77 21.58
C LEU A 75 2.89 -4.65 22.02
N GLN A 76 1.87 -4.93 22.84
CA GLN A 76 1.04 -3.87 23.42
C GLN A 76 1.85 -2.96 24.35
N GLU A 77 2.80 -3.51 25.09
CA GLU A 77 3.70 -2.75 25.96
C GLU A 77 4.77 -2.00 25.15
N LEU A 78 5.42 -2.68 24.19
CA LEU A 78 6.49 -2.09 23.37
C LEU A 78 5.98 -1.04 22.37
N CYS A 79 4.73 -1.14 21.94
CA CYS A 79 4.11 -0.23 20.98
C CYS A 79 2.92 0.52 21.63
N PRO A 80 3.19 1.54 22.47
CA PRO A 80 2.18 2.19 23.29
C PRO A 80 1.29 3.19 22.53
N GLN A 81 1.51 3.39 21.23
CA GLN A 81 0.78 4.37 20.43
C GLN A 81 -0.73 4.07 20.50
N LYS A 82 -1.58 5.06 20.78
CA LYS A 82 -3.03 4.79 20.93
C LYS A 82 -3.70 4.49 19.60
N ASP A 83 -3.25 5.15 18.54
CA ASP A 83 -3.73 4.88 17.19
C ASP A 83 -3.14 3.55 16.67
N PHE A 84 -4.02 2.61 16.31
CA PHE A 84 -3.66 1.32 15.73
C PHE A 84 -2.81 1.47 14.46
N MET A 85 -3.10 2.50 13.66
CA MET A 85 -2.43 2.75 12.39
C MET A 85 -0.94 3.04 12.58
N PHE A 86 -0.53 3.59 13.74
CA PHE A 86 0.87 3.77 14.09
C PHE A 86 1.49 2.52 14.72
N ARG A 87 0.76 1.80 15.58
CA ARG A 87 1.26 0.61 16.30
C ARG A 87 1.80 -0.48 15.40
N ARG A 88 1.18 -0.69 14.25
CA ARG A 88 1.56 -1.70 13.25
C ARG A 88 2.97 -1.49 12.68
N HIS A 89 3.45 -0.26 12.55
CA HIS A 89 4.82 0.03 12.11
C HIS A 89 5.84 -0.31 13.21
N CYS A 90 5.50 0.01 14.48
CA CYS A 90 6.29 -0.41 15.63
C CYS A 90 6.35 -1.95 15.75
N ALA A 91 5.22 -2.64 15.59
CA ALA A 91 5.15 -4.10 15.63
C ALA A 91 6.04 -4.74 14.55
N LEU A 92 6.02 -4.21 13.31
CA LEU A 92 6.92 -4.67 12.25
C LEU A 92 8.39 -4.45 12.63
N SER A 93 8.75 -3.29 13.19
CA SER A 93 10.14 -3.03 13.61
C SER A 93 10.65 -4.06 14.61
N HIS A 94 9.88 -4.33 15.68
CA HIS A 94 10.27 -5.31 16.70
C HIS A 94 10.35 -6.73 16.11
N TRP A 95 9.36 -7.12 15.29
CA TRP A 95 9.38 -8.41 14.65
C TRP A 95 10.61 -8.59 13.73
N LEU A 96 10.98 -7.57 12.95
CA LEU A 96 12.18 -7.59 12.12
C LEU A 96 13.47 -7.76 12.94
N ALA A 97 13.54 -7.14 14.12
CA ALA A 97 14.68 -7.29 15.03
C ALA A 97 14.83 -8.74 15.52
N ASP A 98 13.71 -9.40 15.81
CA ASP A 98 13.68 -10.79 16.31
C ASP A 98 13.87 -11.83 15.19
N HIS A 99 13.78 -11.43 13.91
CA HIS A 99 13.84 -12.32 12.75
C HIS A 99 14.94 -11.91 11.75
N PRO A 100 16.23 -11.94 12.15
CA PRO A 100 17.34 -11.47 11.31
C PRO A 100 17.55 -12.28 10.02
N SER A 101 16.99 -13.49 9.91
CA SER A 101 17.05 -14.31 8.70
C SER A 101 16.10 -13.84 7.59
N VAL A 102 15.10 -13.02 7.91
CA VAL A 102 14.17 -12.43 6.94
C VAL A 102 14.83 -11.19 6.37
N GLU A 103 15.06 -11.18 5.05
CA GLU A 103 15.74 -10.09 4.35
C GLU A 103 14.77 -8.97 3.96
N TRP A 104 13.55 -9.33 3.54
CA TRP A 104 12.52 -8.42 3.10
C TRP A 104 11.15 -8.80 3.66
N THR A 105 10.36 -7.78 3.96
CA THR A 105 8.96 -7.93 4.32
C THR A 105 8.11 -7.07 3.41
N LEU A 106 7.06 -7.64 2.83
CA LEU A 106 5.97 -6.87 2.25
C LEU A 106 4.90 -6.66 3.34
N PHE A 107 4.84 -5.44 3.86
CA PHE A 107 3.81 -5.02 4.81
C PHE A 107 2.50 -4.74 4.07
N LEU A 108 1.37 -5.17 4.63
CA LEU A 108 0.05 -5.07 4.01
C LEU A 108 -1.06 -4.70 5.03
N ASP A 109 -2.01 -3.88 4.61
CA ASP A 109 -3.29 -3.70 5.29
C ASP A 109 -4.17 -4.94 5.18
N ALA A 110 -5.00 -5.17 6.19
CA ALA A 110 -5.91 -6.32 6.25
C ALA A 110 -6.91 -6.40 5.10
N ASP A 111 -7.24 -5.26 4.48
CA ASP A 111 -8.15 -5.15 3.34
C ASP A 111 -7.45 -5.19 1.98
N THR A 112 -6.17 -5.59 1.94
CA THR A 112 -5.43 -5.80 0.69
C THR A 112 -5.54 -7.25 0.24
N ALA A 113 -6.14 -7.46 -0.93
CA ALA A 113 -6.32 -8.77 -1.53
C ALA A 113 -5.29 -9.04 -2.63
N ILE A 114 -4.87 -10.29 -2.79
CA ILE A 114 -4.20 -10.74 -4.02
C ILE A 114 -5.29 -10.86 -5.08
N ILE A 115 -5.11 -10.23 -6.25
CA ILE A 115 -6.00 -10.43 -7.40
C ILE A 115 -5.39 -11.35 -8.46
N ASN A 116 -4.06 -11.37 -8.57
CA ASN A 116 -3.36 -12.16 -9.58
C ASN A 116 -2.18 -12.92 -8.94
N PRO A 117 -2.30 -14.23 -8.72
CA PRO A 117 -1.27 -15.03 -8.07
C PRO A 117 -0.07 -15.35 -8.96
N ASN A 118 -0.02 -14.87 -10.20
CA ASN A 118 1.08 -15.17 -11.13
C ASN A 118 2.32 -14.28 -10.91
N HIS A 119 2.17 -13.19 -10.15
CA HIS A 119 3.28 -12.32 -9.76
C HIS A 119 4.07 -12.86 -8.57
N LEU A 120 5.32 -12.45 -8.47
CA LEU A 120 6.19 -12.70 -7.32
C LEU A 120 6.48 -11.38 -6.60
N VAL A 121 6.70 -11.43 -5.28
CA VAL A 121 7.07 -10.23 -4.51
C VAL A 121 8.45 -9.74 -4.91
N GLU A 122 9.36 -10.66 -5.28
CA GLU A 122 10.71 -10.35 -5.74
C GLU A 122 10.75 -9.49 -7.00
N ASP A 123 9.68 -9.47 -7.81
CA ASP A 123 9.59 -8.59 -8.99
C ASP A 123 9.62 -7.10 -8.63
N TYR A 124 9.26 -6.78 -7.38
CA TYR A 124 9.17 -5.43 -6.86
C TYR A 124 10.34 -5.08 -5.92
N ILE A 125 11.16 -6.06 -5.56
CA ILE A 125 12.38 -5.82 -4.78
C ILE A 125 13.40 -5.12 -5.69
N PRO A 126 13.86 -3.91 -5.32
CA PRO A 126 14.77 -3.15 -6.15
C PRO A 126 16.16 -3.77 -6.14
N SER A 127 16.86 -3.66 -7.27
CA SER A 127 18.31 -3.86 -7.30
C SER A 127 19.04 -2.69 -6.62
N GLY A 128 20.14 -3.01 -5.95
CA GLY A 128 21.00 -2.03 -5.28
C GLY A 128 20.69 -1.83 -3.80
N ASP A 129 21.23 -0.74 -3.24
CA ASP A 129 21.13 -0.42 -1.83
C ASP A 129 19.88 0.41 -1.56
N ILE A 130 18.74 -0.27 -1.39
CA ILE A 130 17.46 0.34 -1.00
C ILE A 130 16.96 -0.40 0.23
N ASP A 131 16.52 0.34 1.24
CA ASP A 131 16.02 -0.18 2.51
C ASP A 131 14.48 -0.25 2.54
N LEU A 132 13.83 0.77 1.98
CA LEU A 132 12.38 0.88 1.96
C LEU A 132 11.86 1.22 0.57
N VAL A 133 10.73 0.63 0.19
CA VAL A 133 10.01 0.97 -1.04
C VAL A 133 8.57 1.28 -0.73
N PHE A 134 8.15 2.49 -1.12
CA PHE A 134 6.76 2.94 -1.09
C PHE A 134 6.29 3.28 -2.50
N TYR A 135 5.01 3.56 -2.66
CA TYR A 135 4.42 4.01 -3.92
C TYR A 135 3.45 5.16 -3.68
N GLU A 136 3.27 5.98 -4.72
CA GLU A 136 2.26 7.05 -4.71
C GLU A 136 0.89 6.47 -5.04
N ARG A 137 -0.15 6.88 -4.32
CA ARG A 137 -1.52 6.53 -4.65
C ARG A 137 -1.96 7.26 -5.92
N ILE A 138 -2.66 6.55 -6.79
CA ILE A 138 -2.95 6.99 -8.17
C ILE A 138 -3.86 8.23 -8.21
N PHE A 139 -4.81 8.37 -7.27
CA PHE A 139 -5.85 9.40 -7.34
C PHE A 139 -5.57 10.66 -6.52
N ASN A 140 -4.61 10.62 -5.58
CA ASN A 140 -4.30 11.76 -4.72
C ASN A 140 -2.80 12.00 -4.50
N GLY A 141 -1.91 11.18 -5.07
CA GLY A 141 -0.47 11.41 -5.06
C GLY A 141 0.21 11.18 -3.72
N GLU A 142 -0.56 10.81 -2.69
CA GLU A 142 -0.04 10.51 -1.35
C GLU A 142 0.87 9.29 -1.39
N ILE A 143 1.91 9.29 -0.56
CA ILE A 143 2.71 8.09 -0.32
C ILE A 143 1.84 7.11 0.49
N ALA A 144 1.61 5.92 -0.06
CA ALA A 144 0.74 4.92 0.56
C ALA A 144 1.39 4.32 1.81
N ALA A 145 0.69 4.38 2.94
CA ALA A 145 1.07 3.66 4.17
C ALA A 145 0.48 2.24 4.23
N GLY A 146 -0.53 1.96 3.39
CA GLY A 146 -1.27 0.70 3.41
C GLY A 146 -0.48 -0.53 2.92
N SER A 147 0.63 -0.31 2.23
CA SER A 147 1.62 -1.36 1.96
C SER A 147 2.98 -0.78 1.55
N TYR A 148 4.06 -1.48 1.90
CA TYR A 148 5.44 -1.12 1.54
C TYR A 148 6.37 -2.32 1.66
N LEU A 149 7.46 -2.30 0.91
CA LEU A 149 8.56 -3.26 1.09
C LEU A 149 9.57 -2.70 2.08
N ALA A 150 9.96 -3.53 3.04
CA ALA A 150 10.89 -3.21 4.11
C ALA A 150 12.03 -4.24 4.14
N ARG A 151 13.24 -3.80 3.79
CA ARG A 151 14.46 -4.59 3.97
C ARG A 151 14.81 -4.62 5.44
N ASN A 152 15.23 -5.75 5.97
CA ASN A 152 15.59 -5.89 7.38
C ASN A 152 16.97 -5.28 7.69
N THR A 153 17.03 -3.95 7.71
CA THR A 153 18.23 -3.19 8.06
C THR A 153 17.99 -2.41 9.36
N GLU A 154 19.08 -1.97 9.99
CA GLU A 154 18.99 -1.11 11.16
C GLU A 154 18.26 0.20 10.85
N PHE A 155 18.52 0.77 9.66
CA PHE A 155 17.81 1.94 9.16
C PHE A 155 16.30 1.72 9.10
N THR A 156 15.84 0.65 8.45
CA THR A 156 14.41 0.35 8.35
C THR A 156 13.75 0.25 9.71
N ARG A 157 14.36 -0.48 10.66
CA ARG A 157 13.80 -0.64 12.01
C ARG A 157 13.71 0.71 12.75
N LYS A 158 14.74 1.55 12.64
CA LYS A 158 14.73 2.90 13.24
C LYS A 158 13.69 3.80 12.57
N PHE A 159 13.58 3.77 11.24
CA PHE A 159 12.58 4.55 10.49
C PHE A 159 11.16 4.16 10.91
N LEU A 160 10.86 2.87 11.00
CA LEU A 160 9.53 2.37 11.41
C LEU A 160 9.17 2.76 12.85
N GLN A 161 10.14 2.72 13.77
CA GLN A 161 9.92 3.23 15.14
C GLN A 161 9.72 4.74 15.17
N TYR A 162 10.50 5.49 14.40
CA TYR A 162 10.34 6.94 14.30
C TYR A 162 8.95 7.31 13.76
N TRP A 163 8.51 6.64 12.69
CA TRP A 163 7.18 6.84 12.14
C TRP A 163 6.08 6.48 13.14
N ALA A 164 6.20 5.34 13.84
CA ALA A 164 5.25 4.96 14.88
C ALA A 164 5.17 6.02 15.99
N ASN A 165 6.30 6.51 16.49
CA ASN A 165 6.35 7.52 17.55
C ASN A 165 5.92 8.92 17.09
N TYR A 166 5.82 9.15 15.77
CA TYR A 166 5.27 10.39 15.22
C TYR A 166 3.78 10.59 15.57
N TYR A 167 3.12 9.56 16.11
CA TYR A 167 1.80 9.67 16.75
C TYR A 167 1.72 10.85 17.74
N ASP A 168 2.77 11.09 18.53
CA ASP A 168 2.79 12.15 19.55
C ASP A 168 3.07 13.55 18.96
N GLU A 169 3.46 13.62 17.68
CA GLU A 169 3.78 14.86 16.95
C GLU A 169 2.62 15.30 16.04
N LEU A 170 1.52 14.54 16.01
CA LEU A 170 0.35 14.84 15.19
C LEU A 170 -0.27 16.20 15.54
N PRO A 171 -0.70 16.99 14.55
CA PRO A 171 -1.48 18.18 14.84
C PRO A 171 -2.89 17.78 15.30
N TRP A 172 -3.51 18.65 16.10
CA TRP A 172 -4.91 18.49 16.57
C TRP A 172 -5.96 18.59 15.45
N SER A 173 -5.53 18.94 14.24
CA SER A 173 -6.33 19.18 13.05
C SER A 173 -6.61 17.89 12.25
N TRP A 174 -7.26 17.97 11.10
CA TRP A 174 -7.47 16.80 10.23
C TRP A 174 -6.13 16.34 9.64
N HIS A 175 -5.59 15.25 10.19
CA HIS A 175 -4.19 14.87 9.96
C HIS A 175 -4.00 13.60 9.12
N GLY A 176 -5.04 12.77 8.91
CA GLY A 176 -4.97 11.58 8.07
C GLY A 176 -4.17 10.40 8.66
N THR A 177 -4.07 10.32 9.99
CA THR A 177 -3.37 9.25 10.74
C THR A 177 -1.94 8.98 10.21
N ASP A 178 -1.49 7.72 10.17
CA ASP A 178 -0.16 7.28 9.74
C ASP A 178 0.14 7.68 8.29
N ASN A 179 -0.83 7.54 7.38
CA ASN A 179 -0.69 7.85 5.96
C ASN A 179 -0.48 9.36 5.72
N GLY A 180 -1.17 10.22 6.47
CA GLY A 180 -0.87 11.65 6.48
C GLY A 180 0.52 11.92 7.08
N ALA A 181 0.78 11.36 8.26
CA ALA A 181 2.02 11.59 9.00
C ALA A 181 3.29 11.13 8.29
N ILE A 182 3.24 10.09 7.44
CA ILE A 182 4.45 9.61 6.74
C ILE A 182 5.09 10.70 5.87
N HIS A 183 4.30 11.66 5.38
CA HIS A 183 4.80 12.81 4.64
C HIS A 183 5.66 13.71 5.54
N ALA A 184 5.17 14.03 6.74
CA ALA A 184 5.96 14.77 7.74
C ALA A 184 7.19 13.97 8.19
N VAL A 185 7.07 12.66 8.34
CA VAL A 185 8.21 11.78 8.67
C VAL A 185 9.29 11.86 7.60
N PHE A 186 8.96 11.71 6.31
CA PHE A 186 9.96 11.83 5.25
C PHE A 186 10.58 13.23 5.21
N MET A 187 9.76 14.25 5.40
CA MET A 187 10.22 15.62 5.49
C MET A 187 11.24 15.75 6.63
N ASP A 188 10.89 15.41 7.87
CA ASP A 188 11.76 15.54 9.03
C ASP A 188 13.02 14.66 8.94
N TYR A 189 12.88 13.42 8.48
CA TYR A 189 13.99 12.45 8.46
C TYR A 189 15.05 12.81 7.41
N PHE A 190 14.65 13.34 6.26
CA PHE A 190 15.57 13.61 5.13
C PHE A 190 15.89 15.10 4.93
N CYS A 191 15.13 16.01 5.54
CA CYS A 191 15.41 17.44 5.51
C CYS A 191 15.98 17.99 6.81
N GLY A 192 15.80 17.28 7.93
CA GLY A 192 15.97 17.85 9.27
C GLY A 192 14.76 18.68 9.71
N LYS A 193 14.65 18.93 11.02
CA LYS A 193 13.65 19.86 11.56
C LYS A 193 14.06 21.31 11.21
N LYS A 194 13.13 22.26 11.43
CA LYS A 194 13.32 23.71 11.19
C LYS A 194 14.75 24.16 11.54
N ASP A 195 15.41 24.82 10.59
CA ASP A 195 16.78 25.39 10.65
C ASP A 195 17.96 24.50 10.16
N GLU A 196 17.70 23.29 9.64
CA GLU A 196 18.71 22.48 8.93
C GLU A 196 18.82 22.83 7.42
N ILE A 197 20.06 22.91 6.91
CA ILE A 197 20.44 23.43 5.56
C ILE A 197 19.84 22.62 4.39
N HIS A 198 19.33 21.41 4.64
CA HIS A 198 19.05 20.43 3.59
C HIS A 198 17.75 20.68 2.80
N CYS A 199 16.79 21.44 3.33
CA CYS A 199 15.54 21.74 2.63
C CYS A 199 15.09 23.21 2.76
N SER A 200 14.27 23.62 1.78
CA SER A 200 13.72 24.98 1.63
C SER A 200 13.01 25.49 2.90
N LYS A 201 12.95 26.83 3.08
CA LYS A 201 12.05 27.53 4.03
C LYS A 201 10.60 27.01 3.98
N ARG A 202 10.23 26.36 2.88
CA ARG A 202 8.94 25.70 2.62
C ARG A 202 8.56 24.60 3.62
N TRP A 203 9.50 24.03 4.40
CA TRP A 203 9.17 23.13 5.51
C TRP A 203 8.12 23.75 6.46
N ALA A 204 8.33 25.00 6.89
CA ALA A 204 7.45 25.67 7.85
C ALA A 204 6.06 25.92 7.28
N ILE A 205 5.97 26.15 5.97
CA ILE A 205 4.70 26.33 5.25
C ILE A 205 3.94 25.01 5.26
N CYS A 206 4.57 23.91 4.86
CA CYS A 206 3.90 22.61 4.83
C CYS A 206 3.39 22.21 6.21
N TRP A 207 4.21 22.43 7.26
CA TRP A 207 3.79 22.18 8.63
C TRP A 207 2.55 23.01 9.05
N GLN A 208 2.51 24.29 8.67
CA GLN A 208 1.35 25.14 8.95
C GLN A 208 0.09 24.69 8.19
N LEU A 209 0.23 24.28 6.92
CA LEU A 209 -0.89 23.75 6.15
C LEU A 209 -1.47 22.49 6.80
N TRP A 210 -0.61 21.61 7.33
CA TRP A 210 -1.09 20.42 8.06
C TRP A 210 -1.85 20.79 9.32
N ARG A 211 -1.30 21.71 10.13
CA ARG A 211 -1.95 22.22 11.35
C ARG A 211 -3.28 22.94 11.08
N ALA A 212 -3.45 23.50 9.89
CA ALA A 212 -4.67 24.19 9.47
C ALA A 212 -5.66 23.28 8.73
N SER A 213 -5.29 22.04 8.41
CA SER A 213 -6.12 21.09 7.66
C SER A 213 -7.41 20.75 8.40
N THR A 214 -8.55 20.82 7.72
CA THR A 214 -9.87 20.50 8.31
C THR A 214 -10.56 19.33 7.63
N ASN A 215 -10.03 18.84 6.51
CA ASN A 215 -10.60 17.79 5.68
C ASN A 215 -9.55 17.20 4.73
N ASP A 216 -9.96 16.24 3.90
CA ASP A 216 -9.11 15.59 2.89
C ASP A 216 -8.42 16.58 1.95
N ASP A 217 -9.07 17.66 1.52
CA ASP A 217 -8.45 18.64 0.63
C ASP A 217 -7.32 19.41 1.33
N GLY A 218 -7.52 19.78 2.60
CA GLY A 218 -6.48 20.40 3.43
C GLY A 218 -5.29 19.46 3.65
N LEU A 219 -5.55 18.18 3.88
CA LEU A 219 -4.52 17.16 4.02
C LEU A 219 -3.75 16.97 2.71
N ARG A 220 -4.44 16.87 1.57
CA ARG A 220 -3.81 16.73 0.25
C ARG A 220 -2.91 17.90 -0.08
N MET A 221 -3.36 19.12 0.21
CA MET A 221 -2.55 20.33 0.06
C MET A 221 -1.27 20.27 0.91
N PHE A 222 -1.33 19.74 2.14
CA PHE A 222 -0.14 19.46 2.94
C PHE A 222 0.76 18.41 2.29
N THR A 223 0.21 17.27 1.83
CA THR A 223 1.01 16.21 1.22
C THR A 223 1.72 16.67 -0.05
N ASP A 224 1.05 17.47 -0.89
CA ASP A 224 1.64 18.10 -2.07
C ASP A 224 2.74 19.10 -1.69
N CYS A 225 2.52 19.91 -0.67
CA CYS A 225 3.56 20.80 -0.15
C CYS A 225 4.81 20.00 0.25
N VAL A 226 4.67 18.91 1.00
CA VAL A 226 5.80 18.04 1.35
C VAL A 226 6.50 17.51 0.10
N ARG A 227 5.75 17.11 -0.94
CA ARG A 227 6.35 16.67 -2.21
C ARG A 227 7.16 17.76 -2.90
N SER A 228 6.85 19.06 -2.74
CA SER A 228 7.77 20.12 -3.21
C SER A 228 9.04 20.23 -2.40
N VAL A 229 8.96 20.01 -1.09
CA VAL A 229 10.12 20.07 -0.21
C VAL A 229 11.09 18.93 -0.53
N LEU A 230 10.56 17.71 -0.67
CA LEU A 230 11.35 16.52 -1.04
C LEU A 230 11.83 16.55 -2.50
N GLY A 231 11.15 17.33 -3.35
CA GLY A 231 11.39 17.46 -4.78
C GLY A 231 10.87 16.28 -5.60
N LYS A 232 11.11 16.30 -6.92
CA LYS A 232 10.74 15.21 -7.87
C LYS A 232 11.57 13.94 -7.70
N ARG A 233 12.20 13.75 -6.53
CA ARG A 233 13.07 12.62 -6.25
C ARG A 233 12.23 11.37 -6.03
N ASN A 234 12.47 10.37 -6.85
CA ASN A 234 11.93 9.02 -6.65
C ASN A 234 12.81 8.17 -5.72
N LYS A 235 13.91 8.75 -5.20
CA LYS A 235 14.79 8.15 -4.21
C LYS A 235 15.19 9.21 -3.19
N LEU A 236 15.02 8.90 -1.91
CA LEU A 236 15.59 9.66 -0.80
C LEU A 236 16.78 8.88 -0.26
N HIS A 237 17.84 9.60 0.04
CA HIS A 237 19.08 9.02 0.55
C HIS A 237 19.62 9.95 1.63
N ASP A 238 20.00 9.37 2.76
CA ASP A 238 20.87 10.00 3.75
C ASP A 238 22.02 9.04 4.09
N LYS A 239 22.90 9.45 5.01
CA LYS A 239 24.03 8.61 5.45
C LYS A 239 23.62 7.28 6.11
N ASN A 240 22.36 7.13 6.50
CA ASN A 240 21.87 6.00 7.28
C ASN A 240 21.09 5.00 6.41
N GLY A 241 20.45 5.45 5.32
CA GLY A 241 19.74 4.54 4.42
C GLY A 241 19.04 5.18 3.23
N ASN A 242 18.31 4.34 2.51
CA ASN A 242 17.80 4.60 1.17
C ASN A 242 16.32 4.24 1.05
N VAL A 243 15.51 5.20 0.59
CA VAL A 243 14.08 4.99 0.34
C VAL A 243 13.79 5.21 -1.14
N LYS A 244 12.99 4.33 -1.74
CA LYS A 244 12.51 4.46 -3.12
C LYS A 244 11.00 4.70 -3.15
N PHE A 245 10.57 5.64 -3.99
CA PHE A 245 9.16 5.87 -4.33
C PHE A 245 8.86 5.36 -5.73
N LEU A 246 7.84 4.53 -5.87
CA LEU A 246 7.28 4.16 -7.17
C LEU A 246 6.26 5.23 -7.59
N THR A 247 6.66 6.09 -8.53
CA THR A 247 5.85 7.21 -9.02
C THR A 247 5.17 6.91 -10.37
N ASN A 248 5.59 5.84 -11.06
CA ASN A 248 4.92 5.33 -12.25
C ASN A 248 3.95 4.23 -11.83
N PHE A 249 2.64 4.46 -12.00
CA PHE A 249 1.61 3.51 -11.59
C PHE A 249 1.70 2.14 -12.27
N ARG A 250 2.35 2.06 -13.43
CA ARG A 250 2.62 0.78 -14.11
C ARG A 250 3.62 -0.10 -13.36
N THR A 251 4.29 0.44 -12.35
CA THR A 251 5.26 -0.29 -11.52
C THR A 251 4.72 -0.61 -10.13
N HIS A 252 3.52 -0.14 -9.78
CA HIS A 252 2.91 -0.40 -8.48
C HIS A 252 2.50 -1.87 -8.36
N TRP A 253 2.67 -2.45 -7.17
CA TRP A 253 2.13 -3.78 -6.86
C TRP A 253 0.67 -3.71 -6.42
N SER A 254 0.18 -2.55 -5.96
CA SER A 254 -1.17 -2.37 -5.43
C SER A 254 -1.83 -1.11 -5.96
N ARG A 255 -3.17 -1.15 -6.05
CA ARG A 255 -4.03 0.02 -6.28
C ARG A 255 -5.39 -0.16 -5.62
N ASP A 256 -6.09 0.93 -5.39
CA ASP A 256 -7.43 0.91 -4.83
C ASP A 256 -8.46 0.28 -5.81
N ALA A 257 -9.35 -0.57 -5.28
CA ALA A 257 -10.34 -1.30 -6.06
C ALA A 257 -11.30 -0.41 -6.87
N TRP A 258 -11.67 0.74 -6.30
CA TRP A 258 -12.69 1.63 -6.86
C TRP A 258 -12.23 2.33 -8.14
N LEU A 259 -10.91 2.50 -8.34
CA LEU A 259 -10.32 3.18 -9.50
C LEU A 259 -10.64 2.53 -10.86
N SER A 260 -11.10 1.28 -10.83
CA SER A 260 -11.48 0.54 -12.04
C SER A 260 -12.84 -0.14 -11.90
N GLY A 261 -13.62 0.22 -10.87
CA GLY A 261 -14.90 -0.43 -10.56
C GLY A 261 -14.78 -1.94 -10.33
N GLY A 262 -13.67 -2.39 -9.75
CA GLY A 262 -13.36 -3.81 -9.52
C GLY A 262 -12.77 -4.54 -10.73
N LYS A 263 -12.66 -3.90 -11.91
CA LYS A 263 -11.98 -4.52 -13.06
C LYS A 263 -10.48 -4.64 -12.80
N TRP A 264 -9.84 -5.65 -13.37
CA TRP A 264 -8.41 -5.87 -13.22
C TRP A 264 -7.80 -6.44 -14.50
N CYS A 265 -6.47 -6.37 -14.60
CA CYS A 265 -5.72 -6.85 -15.75
C CYS A 265 -4.48 -7.65 -15.33
N ALA A 266 -3.81 -8.18 -16.36
CA ALA A 266 -2.55 -8.91 -16.28
C ALA A 266 -1.50 -8.36 -15.32
N ARG A 267 -1.36 -7.04 -15.28
CA ARG A 267 -0.32 -6.35 -14.51
C ARG A 267 -0.69 -6.20 -13.03
N ASP A 268 -1.99 -6.19 -12.70
CA ASP A 268 -2.42 -6.03 -11.32
C ASP A 268 -1.94 -7.20 -10.48
N PHE A 269 -1.49 -6.93 -9.26
CA PHE A 269 -1.04 -7.96 -8.31
C PHE A 269 -1.90 -7.94 -7.04
N PHE A 270 -1.90 -6.82 -6.32
CA PHE A 270 -2.75 -6.57 -5.17
C PHE A 270 -3.83 -5.53 -5.48
N ILE A 271 -4.99 -5.67 -4.81
CA ILE A 271 -6.06 -4.68 -4.83
C ILE A 271 -6.40 -4.31 -3.39
N HIS A 272 -6.29 -3.02 -3.08
CA HIS A 272 -6.57 -2.44 -1.77
C HIS A 272 -8.06 -2.08 -1.61
N GLY A 273 -8.55 -2.11 -0.36
CA GLY A 273 -9.89 -1.67 0.01
C GLY A 273 -10.98 -2.74 0.02
N TRP A 274 -10.63 -4.03 0.06
CA TRP A 274 -11.58 -5.16 0.09
C TRP A 274 -12.20 -5.40 1.48
N LYS A 275 -12.90 -4.38 1.98
CA LYS A 275 -13.67 -4.47 3.23
C LYS A 275 -15.08 -4.99 2.95
N LYS A 276 -15.54 -6.00 3.69
CA LYS A 276 -16.86 -6.61 3.51
C LYS A 276 -18.00 -5.59 3.61
N LYS A 277 -17.94 -4.66 4.57
CA LYS A 277 -18.98 -3.61 4.70
C LYS A 277 -19.15 -2.71 3.47
N TRP A 278 -18.14 -2.59 2.61
CA TRP A 278 -18.18 -1.80 1.38
C TRP A 278 -18.44 -2.63 0.13
N GLN A 279 -18.53 -3.96 0.26
CA GLN A 279 -18.79 -4.83 -0.87
C GLN A 279 -20.19 -4.57 -1.44
N ASN A 280 -20.25 -4.36 -2.75
CA ASN A 280 -21.44 -3.97 -3.50
C ASN A 280 -22.10 -2.65 -3.05
N SER A 281 -21.38 -1.83 -2.28
CA SER A 281 -21.85 -0.49 -1.89
C SER A 281 -21.66 0.52 -3.02
N SER A 282 -22.57 1.50 -3.11
CA SER A 282 -22.42 2.70 -3.93
C SER A 282 -21.71 3.85 -3.20
N ASN A 283 -21.42 3.68 -1.91
CA ASN A 283 -20.74 4.70 -1.11
C ASN A 283 -19.24 4.75 -1.42
N TRP A 284 -18.57 5.80 -0.95
CA TRP A 284 -17.11 5.91 -1.05
C TRP A 284 -16.42 4.69 -0.42
N GLY A 285 -15.45 4.10 -1.14
CA GLY A 285 -14.83 2.83 -0.78
C GLY A 285 -15.58 1.58 -1.27
N GLY A 286 -16.73 1.76 -1.92
CA GLY A 286 -17.49 0.69 -2.55
C GLY A 286 -16.69 -0.08 -3.60
N TRP A 287 -16.83 -1.41 -3.61
CA TRP A 287 -16.16 -2.29 -4.57
C TRP A 287 -17.03 -3.48 -4.94
N LYS A 288 -16.76 -4.08 -6.10
CA LYS A 288 -17.42 -5.32 -6.55
C LYS A 288 -16.39 -6.44 -6.62
N SER A 289 -16.78 -7.63 -6.20
CA SER A 289 -15.88 -8.77 -6.23
C SER A 289 -15.65 -9.27 -7.67
N PRO A 290 -14.39 -9.37 -8.10
CA PRO A 290 -14.02 -10.06 -9.34
C PRO A 290 -13.97 -11.59 -9.17
N LEU A 291 -14.24 -12.12 -7.97
CA LEU A 291 -14.26 -13.55 -7.65
C LEU A 291 -15.70 -14.05 -7.48
N ARG A 292 -16.11 -15.04 -8.28
CA ARG A 292 -17.42 -15.71 -8.25
C ARG A 292 -17.31 -17.18 -8.66
N LEU A 293 -18.13 -18.02 -8.03
CA LEU A 293 -18.43 -19.39 -8.45
C LEU A 293 -19.12 -19.41 -9.82
N ALA A 294 -19.11 -20.58 -10.46
CA ALA A 294 -19.75 -20.81 -11.76
C ALA A 294 -21.28 -20.57 -11.75
N ASP A 295 -21.91 -20.66 -10.59
CA ASP A 295 -23.33 -20.37 -10.36
C ASP A 295 -23.61 -18.87 -10.08
N GLY A 296 -22.57 -18.03 -10.14
CA GLY A 296 -22.65 -16.59 -9.91
C GLY A 296 -22.57 -16.17 -8.44
N GLN A 297 -22.45 -17.10 -7.49
CA GLN A 297 -22.29 -16.77 -6.07
C GLN A 297 -20.86 -16.30 -5.76
N LEU A 298 -20.70 -15.50 -4.72
CA LEU A 298 -19.37 -15.09 -4.25
C LEU A 298 -18.63 -16.33 -3.71
N ASP A 299 -17.50 -16.68 -4.32
CA ASP A 299 -16.64 -17.71 -3.72
C ASP A 299 -15.81 -17.08 -2.61
N GLU A 300 -16.38 -17.00 -1.41
CA GLU A 300 -15.57 -16.66 -0.25
C GLU A 300 -14.63 -17.81 0.10
N ALA A 301 -14.91 -19.05 -0.31
CA ALA A 301 -14.27 -20.28 0.14
C ALA A 301 -13.21 -20.82 -0.83
N LEU A 302 -12.25 -19.96 -1.21
CA LEU A 302 -10.97 -20.42 -1.74
C LEU A 302 -10.50 -21.62 -0.89
N ASP A 303 -10.45 -22.79 -1.49
CA ASP A 303 -10.16 -24.05 -0.80
C ASP A 303 -8.69 -24.06 -0.41
N LEU A 304 -8.40 -23.60 0.81
CA LEU A 304 -7.04 -23.45 1.33
C LEU A 304 -6.28 -24.78 1.33
N ALA A 305 -6.97 -25.92 1.43
CA ALA A 305 -6.33 -27.24 1.36
C ALA A 305 -5.75 -27.51 -0.03
N LYS A 306 -6.34 -26.95 -1.08
CA LYS A 306 -5.84 -27.06 -2.47
C LYS A 306 -4.73 -26.05 -2.77
N CYS A 307 -4.63 -24.94 -2.04
CA CYS A 307 -3.61 -23.92 -2.31
C CYS A 307 -2.16 -24.45 -2.20
N SER A 308 -1.93 -25.49 -1.40
CA SER A 308 -0.63 -26.15 -1.27
C SER A 308 -0.48 -27.42 -2.12
N SER A 309 -1.48 -27.79 -2.94
CA SER A 309 -1.43 -29.03 -3.73
C SER A 309 -0.71 -28.84 -5.06
N GLU A 310 -0.26 -29.95 -5.67
CA GLU A 310 0.34 -29.93 -7.02
C GLU A 310 -0.65 -29.41 -8.07
N SER A 311 -1.96 -29.62 -7.84
CA SER A 311 -3.05 -29.12 -8.68
C SER A 311 -3.61 -27.81 -8.13
N GLN A 312 -2.74 -26.80 -7.97
CA GLN A 312 -3.08 -25.49 -7.39
C GLN A 312 -4.45 -24.98 -7.87
N PRO A 313 -5.26 -24.35 -6.99
CA PRO A 313 -6.65 -24.09 -7.28
C PRO A 313 -6.77 -23.05 -8.40
N LYS A 314 -7.72 -23.29 -9.31
CA LYS A 314 -8.15 -22.25 -10.24
C LYS A 314 -8.90 -21.19 -9.46
N TRP A 315 -8.44 -19.96 -9.59
CA TRP A 315 -9.10 -18.82 -8.99
C TRP A 315 -10.45 -18.58 -9.68
N PRO A 316 -11.53 -18.40 -8.91
CA PRO A 316 -12.89 -18.38 -9.43
C PRO A 316 -13.21 -17.00 -9.99
N TYR A 317 -12.59 -16.57 -11.08
CA TYR A 317 -12.78 -15.23 -11.61
C TYR A 317 -14.12 -15.08 -12.36
N ASP A 318 -14.79 -13.96 -12.11
CA ASP A 318 -15.82 -13.44 -12.99
C ASP A 318 -15.15 -12.68 -14.13
N ALA A 319 -15.20 -13.26 -15.33
CA ALA A 319 -14.52 -12.73 -16.50
C ALA A 319 -15.08 -11.39 -17.01
N SER A 320 -16.25 -10.94 -16.52
CA SER A 320 -16.73 -9.56 -16.78
C SER A 320 -15.86 -8.48 -16.11
N TYR A 321 -15.09 -8.86 -15.08
CA TYR A 321 -14.12 -7.97 -14.41
C TYR A 321 -12.71 -8.08 -14.99
N ILE A 322 -12.46 -8.97 -15.95
CA ILE A 322 -11.15 -9.10 -16.60
C ILE A 322 -11.06 -8.15 -17.80
N ALA A 323 -10.16 -7.18 -17.69
CA ALA A 323 -9.87 -6.17 -18.70
C ALA A 323 -8.46 -6.34 -19.27
N SER A 324 -8.25 -5.80 -20.47
CA SER A 324 -6.92 -5.65 -21.03
C SER A 324 -6.10 -4.61 -20.24
N THR A 325 -4.77 -4.72 -20.29
CA THR A 325 -3.88 -3.73 -19.68
C THR A 325 -4.15 -2.32 -20.21
N SER A 326 -4.42 -2.18 -21.51
CA SER A 326 -4.74 -0.88 -22.13
C SER A 326 -6.04 -0.27 -21.59
N GLU A 327 -7.09 -1.07 -21.38
CA GLU A 327 -8.35 -0.59 -20.80
C GLU A 327 -8.15 -0.08 -19.38
N ILE A 328 -7.40 -0.82 -18.55
CA ILE A 328 -7.06 -0.37 -17.19
C ILE A 328 -6.18 0.87 -17.23
N ASP A 329 -5.22 0.93 -18.15
CA ASP A 329 -4.32 2.08 -18.30
C ASP A 329 -5.08 3.37 -18.61
N THR A 330 -6.03 3.32 -19.53
CA THR A 330 -6.88 4.48 -19.85
C THR A 330 -7.68 4.96 -18.64
N LEU A 331 -8.23 4.05 -17.82
CA LEU A 331 -8.97 4.43 -16.60
C LEU A 331 -8.05 5.10 -15.57
N LEU A 332 -6.89 4.49 -15.30
CA LEU A 332 -5.94 5.01 -14.31
C LEU A 332 -5.29 6.32 -14.76
N GLU A 333 -5.06 6.51 -16.07
CA GLU A 333 -4.61 7.79 -16.63
C GLU A 333 -5.64 8.90 -16.46
N GLY A 334 -6.94 8.59 -16.56
CA GLY A 334 -8.00 9.53 -16.25
C GLY A 334 -7.92 10.06 -14.82
N HIS A 335 -7.80 9.16 -13.84
CA HIS A 335 -7.64 9.55 -12.43
C HIS A 335 -6.35 10.33 -12.17
N LEU A 336 -5.25 9.97 -12.83
CA LEU A 336 -4.00 10.72 -12.71
C LEU A 336 -4.11 12.12 -13.32
N HIS A 337 -4.87 12.27 -14.40
CA HIS A 337 -5.14 13.58 -14.99
C HIS A 337 -5.96 14.45 -14.02
N GLU A 338 -7.06 13.93 -13.48
CA GLU A 338 -7.89 14.62 -12.47
C GLU A 338 -7.08 15.05 -11.23
N MET A 339 -6.26 14.11 -10.72
CA MET A 339 -5.34 14.38 -9.62
C MET A 339 -4.42 15.54 -9.96
N ARG A 340 -3.70 15.48 -11.09
CA ARG A 340 -2.74 16.52 -11.50
C ARG A 340 -3.39 17.88 -11.67
N MET A 341 -4.61 17.95 -12.20
CA MET A 341 -5.35 19.21 -12.29
C MET A 341 -5.65 19.80 -10.92
N THR A 342 -6.02 18.95 -9.96
CA THR A 342 -6.21 19.37 -8.56
C THR A 342 -4.89 19.85 -7.94
N GLN A 343 -3.79 19.14 -8.17
CA GLN A 343 -2.47 19.54 -7.65
C GLN A 343 -2.04 20.92 -8.16
N LEU A 344 -2.37 21.30 -9.40
CA LEU A 344 -2.07 22.65 -9.91
C LEU A 344 -2.74 23.76 -9.09
N ASP A 345 -3.97 23.54 -8.62
CA ASP A 345 -4.64 24.48 -7.71
C ASP A 345 -3.93 24.54 -6.35
N TYR A 346 -3.59 23.38 -5.79
CA TYR A 346 -2.83 23.32 -4.54
C TYR A 346 -1.48 24.02 -4.66
N TRP A 347 -0.76 23.84 -5.76
CA TRP A 347 0.51 24.52 -6.03
C TRP A 347 0.38 26.04 -5.97
N ARG A 348 -0.64 26.59 -6.64
CA ARG A 348 -0.93 28.03 -6.60
C ARG A 348 -1.15 28.50 -5.17
N ARG A 349 -1.98 27.81 -4.40
CA ARG A 349 -2.30 28.16 -3.00
C ARG A 349 -1.09 28.04 -2.06
N ILE A 350 -0.20 27.08 -2.31
CA ILE A 350 1.04 26.92 -1.54
C ILE A 350 2.00 28.09 -1.84
N GLU A 351 2.12 28.53 -3.09
CA GLU A 351 2.94 29.70 -3.44
C GLU A 351 2.36 30.99 -2.82
N GLU A 352 1.03 31.19 -2.87
CA GLU A 352 0.36 32.32 -2.21
C GLU A 352 0.65 32.34 -0.70
N ALA A 353 0.61 31.19 -0.03
CA ALA A 353 0.96 31.07 1.39
C ALA A 353 2.44 31.40 1.66
N GLN A 354 3.34 31.06 0.71
CA GLN A 354 4.76 31.38 0.81
C GLN A 354 5.03 32.88 0.69
N GLU A 355 4.37 33.57 -0.24
CA GLU A 355 4.49 35.01 -0.40
C GLU A 355 4.01 35.78 0.83
N GLN A 356 2.89 35.36 1.43
CA GLN A 356 2.34 35.97 2.64
C GLN A 356 3.30 35.83 3.84
N GLN A 357 3.99 34.68 3.98
CA GLN A 357 5.00 34.51 5.02
C GLN A 357 6.27 35.35 4.78
N GLY A 358 6.63 35.63 3.52
CA GLY A 358 7.81 36.44 3.19
C GLY A 358 7.62 37.94 3.38
N GLN A 359 6.39 38.40 3.66
CA GLN A 359 6.04 39.80 3.93
C GLN A 359 5.97 40.14 5.42
N LEU A 360 6.13 39.15 6.30
CA LEU A 360 6.24 39.27 7.76
C LEU A 360 7.71 39.12 8.19
#